data_AF-X1QCX6-F1
#
_entry.id   AF-X1QCX6-F1
#
_cell.length_a   1.000
_cell.length_b   1.000
_cell.length_c   1.000
_cell.angle_alpha   90.00
_cell.angle_beta   90.00
_cell.angle_gamma   90.00
#
_symmetry.space_group_name_H-M   'P 1'
#
loop_
_entity.id
_entity.type
_entity.pdbx_description
1 polymer ?
#
loop_
_entity_poly.entity_id
_entity_poly.type
_entity_poly.pdbx_seq_one_letter_code
_entity_poly.pdbx_strand_id
1 'polypeptide(L)'
;DAVGAYPDRVLLEYDGPNSNLQTTWGKDWEPWGPKLSTDIGKAPVFVDRGDPFAVDFNTGDFTTDDAWHDLDLSGIVPEGAKAILFYLHIAGDVVDSRAIFKTKGKLWDRTSGQAVVQVSNMDLIGDYVVAVGADRKLQYKIANITWLVIFFTVKGWWF
;
A
#
# COMPACT_ATOMS: atom_id res chain seq x y z
N ASP A 1 64.26 33.63 -16.77
CA ASP A 1 62.96 33.45 -16.10
C ASP A 1 62.69 31.98 -15.86
N ALA A 2 62.86 31.52 -14.63
CA ALA A 2 62.64 30.13 -14.24
C ALA A 2 61.15 29.92 -13.93
N VAL A 3 60.50 29.02 -14.67
CA VAL A 3 59.13 28.59 -14.42
C VAL A 3 59.14 27.77 -13.12
N GLY A 4 58.46 28.26 -12.08
CA GLY A 4 58.36 27.58 -10.79
C GLY A 4 57.69 26.21 -10.95
N ALA A 5 58.42 25.15 -10.63
CA ALA A 5 57.87 23.80 -10.63
C ALA A 5 56.76 23.67 -9.58
N TYR A 6 55.58 23.22 -9.99
CA TYR A 6 54.50 22.89 -9.06
C TYR A 6 54.88 21.65 -8.25
N PRO A 7 54.54 21.59 -6.95
CA PRO A 7 54.87 20.43 -6.12
C PRO A 7 54.09 19.20 -6.59
N ASP A 8 54.77 18.04 -6.62
CA ASP A 8 54.20 16.77 -7.12
C ASP A 8 52.97 16.31 -6.33
N ARG A 9 52.80 16.76 -5.09
CA ARG A 9 51.69 16.36 -4.20
C ARG A 9 51.35 17.50 -3.23
N VAL A 10 50.07 17.85 -3.18
CA VAL A 10 49.51 18.69 -2.11
C VAL A 10 48.91 17.75 -1.07
N LEU A 11 49.49 17.72 0.13
CA LEU A 11 48.87 17.06 1.28
C LEU A 11 47.81 18.01 1.85
N LEU A 12 46.55 17.65 1.68
CA LEU A 12 45.44 18.27 2.40
C LEU A 12 45.39 17.60 3.78
N GLU A 13 45.94 18.28 4.78
CA GLU A 13 45.77 17.88 6.18
C GLU A 13 44.32 18.16 6.60
N TYR A 14 43.63 17.12 7.06
CA TYR A 14 42.27 17.24 7.59
C TYR A 14 42.36 17.46 9.11
N ASP A 15 42.19 18.71 9.54
CA ASP A 15 42.26 19.12 10.96
C ASP A 15 41.03 18.71 11.79
N GLY A 16 40.21 17.79 11.29
CA GLY A 16 38.97 17.38 11.94
C GLY A 16 37.83 18.40 11.74
N PRO A 17 36.64 18.11 12.30
CA PRO A 17 35.49 18.98 12.18
C PRO A 17 35.69 20.29 12.97
N ASN A 18 35.44 21.44 12.33
CA ASN A 18 35.50 22.74 12.99
C ASN A 18 34.46 22.81 14.12
N SER A 19 34.88 23.12 15.34
CA SER A 19 34.01 23.18 16.53
C SER A 19 32.92 24.26 16.46
N ASN A 20 33.04 25.23 15.54
CA ASN A 20 32.05 26.28 15.30
C ASN A 20 31.07 25.94 14.16
N LEU A 21 31.26 24.81 13.46
CA LEU A 21 30.29 24.33 12.48
C LEU A 21 29.09 23.71 13.21
N GLN A 22 28.14 24.57 13.60
CA GLN A 22 26.82 24.12 14.03
C GLN A 22 26.01 23.75 12.79
N THR A 23 26.05 22.47 12.38
CA THR A 23 25.05 21.97 11.44
C THR A 23 23.73 21.91 12.19
N THR A 24 22.74 22.72 11.79
CA THR A 24 21.37 22.75 12.34
C THR A 24 20.58 21.45 12.14
N TRP A 25 21.26 20.39 11.72
CA TRP A 25 20.74 19.05 11.53
C TRP A 25 21.42 18.15 12.55
N GLY A 26 20.65 17.72 13.57
CA GLY A 26 21.06 16.74 14.57
C GLY A 26 21.26 15.35 13.95
N LYS A 27 22.19 15.24 13.00
CA LYS A 27 22.60 13.98 12.40
C LYS A 27 23.89 13.53 13.06
N ASP A 28 23.86 12.31 13.59
CA ASP A 28 25.03 11.63 14.12
C ASP A 28 26.08 11.47 13.01
N TRP A 29 27.29 11.93 13.28
CA TRP A 29 28.46 11.74 12.42
C TRP A 29 29.24 10.51 12.88
N GLU A 30 29.73 9.70 11.94
CA GLU A 30 30.80 8.73 12.24
C GLU A 30 32.17 9.37 11.98
N PRO A 31 33.27 8.81 12.54
CA PRO A 31 34.61 9.40 12.42
C PRO A 31 35.10 9.61 10.98
N TRP A 32 34.46 8.98 9.99
CA TRP A 32 34.80 9.01 8.57
C TRP A 32 33.75 9.71 7.68
N GLY A 33 32.71 10.34 8.24
CA GLY A 33 31.77 11.13 7.45
C GLY A 33 30.32 11.11 7.95
N PRO A 34 29.42 11.78 7.22
CA PRO A 34 28.02 11.87 7.61
C PRO A 34 27.36 10.50 7.47
N LYS A 35 26.57 10.08 8.47
CA LYS A 35 25.68 8.93 8.31
C LYS A 35 24.64 9.28 7.24
N LEU A 36 24.80 8.72 6.05
CA LEU A 36 23.76 8.75 5.04
C LEU A 36 22.68 7.76 5.52
N SER A 37 21.53 8.28 5.98
CA SER A 37 20.35 7.42 6.20
C SER A 37 19.97 6.83 4.85
N THR A 38 19.98 5.50 4.76
CA THR A 38 19.59 4.72 3.58
C THR A 38 18.09 4.76 3.30
N ASP A 39 17.33 5.51 4.10
CA ASP A 39 15.86 5.56 4.02
C ASP A 39 15.37 6.56 2.97
N ILE A 40 16.28 7.32 2.35
CA ILE A 40 15.97 8.19 1.22
C ILE A 40 15.75 7.31 -0.02
N GLY A 41 14.49 6.94 -0.27
CA GLY A 41 14.08 6.25 -1.50
C GLY A 41 13.86 4.75 -1.40
N LYS A 42 13.59 4.20 -0.20
CA LYS A 42 13.17 2.79 -0.09
C LYS A 42 11.86 2.62 -0.87
N ALA A 43 11.89 1.79 -1.92
CA ALA A 43 10.72 1.48 -2.71
C ALA A 43 9.60 0.92 -1.81
N PRO A 44 8.31 1.19 -2.13
CA PRO A 44 7.19 0.61 -1.38
C PRO A 44 7.35 -0.90 -1.32
N VAL A 45 7.60 -1.43 -0.13
CA VAL A 45 7.86 -2.86 0.08
C VAL A 45 6.52 -3.55 0.23
N PHE A 46 6.25 -4.52 -0.65
CA PHE A 46 5.15 -5.45 -0.45
C PHE A 46 5.46 -6.34 0.76
N VAL A 47 4.50 -6.44 1.67
CA VAL A 47 4.52 -7.36 2.80
C VAL A 47 3.45 -8.41 2.56
N ASP A 48 3.91 -9.66 2.43
CA ASP A 48 3.05 -10.83 2.41
C ASP A 48 2.42 -11.02 3.80
N ARG A 49 1.10 -11.23 3.84
CA ARG A 49 0.40 -11.52 5.09
C ARG A 49 0.67 -12.95 5.57
N GLY A 50 1.02 -13.85 4.65
CA GLY A 50 1.09 -15.30 4.88
C GLY A 50 -0.21 -16.01 4.51
N ASP A 51 -0.47 -17.16 5.14
CA ASP A 51 -1.58 -18.07 4.82
C ASP A 51 -2.72 -17.96 5.87
N PRO A 52 -3.71 -17.08 5.67
CA PRO A 52 -4.85 -16.99 6.56
C PRO A 52 -5.73 -18.25 6.45
N PHE A 53 -6.02 -18.89 7.59
CA PHE A 53 -6.84 -20.11 7.64
C PHE A 53 -8.31 -19.91 7.27
N ALA A 54 -8.80 -18.67 7.27
CA ALA A 54 -10.16 -18.32 6.95
C ALA A 54 -10.22 -17.04 6.11
N VAL A 55 -11.35 -16.82 5.44
CA VAL A 55 -11.67 -15.55 4.80
C VAL A 55 -11.81 -14.45 5.85
N ASP A 56 -11.44 -13.23 5.50
CA ASP A 56 -11.53 -12.09 6.44
C ASP A 56 -12.96 -11.59 6.57
N PHE A 57 -13.67 -11.58 5.43
CA PHE A 57 -15.08 -11.20 5.35
C PHE A 57 -15.80 -12.18 4.43
N ASN A 58 -16.99 -12.57 4.84
CA ASN A 58 -17.91 -13.42 4.08
C ASN A 58 -19.17 -12.64 3.68
N THR A 59 -20.09 -13.28 2.97
CA THR A 59 -21.32 -12.67 2.44
C THR A 59 -22.12 -11.90 3.50
N GLY A 60 -22.18 -12.42 4.73
CA GLY A 60 -22.95 -11.81 5.82
C GLY A 60 -22.32 -10.55 6.42
N ASP A 61 -21.04 -10.30 6.15
CA ASP A 61 -20.32 -9.13 6.65
C ASP A 61 -20.54 -7.88 5.77
N PHE A 62 -21.12 -8.05 4.57
CA PHE A 62 -21.37 -6.98 3.62
C PHE A 62 -22.83 -6.55 3.63
N THR A 63 -23.05 -5.23 3.51
CA THR A 63 -24.38 -4.68 3.17
C THR A 63 -24.56 -4.71 1.64
N THR A 64 -25.64 -5.35 1.18
CA THR A 64 -25.91 -5.62 -0.25
C THR A 64 -27.09 -4.78 -0.77
N ASP A 65 -26.92 -3.46 -0.79
CA ASP A 65 -27.99 -2.50 -1.10
C ASP A 65 -27.66 -1.58 -2.29
N ASP A 66 -26.59 -1.87 -3.03
CA ASP A 66 -26.03 -1.01 -4.08
C ASP A 66 -25.71 0.43 -3.60
N ALA A 67 -25.47 0.63 -2.30
CA ALA A 67 -24.93 1.85 -1.73
C ALA A 67 -23.44 1.70 -1.36
N TRP A 68 -22.75 2.83 -1.20
CA TRP A 68 -21.36 2.85 -0.76
C TRP A 68 -21.28 2.72 0.75
N HIS A 69 -20.49 1.75 1.21
CA HIS A 69 -20.24 1.48 2.64
C HIS A 69 -18.74 1.48 2.93
N ASP A 70 -18.37 1.76 4.17
CA ASP A 70 -16.99 1.69 4.62
C ASP A 70 -16.68 0.25 5.11
N LEU A 71 -15.60 -0.33 4.61
CA LEU A 71 -15.00 -1.56 5.12
C LEU A 71 -13.78 -1.21 5.98
N ASP A 72 -13.79 -1.65 7.23
CA ASP A 72 -12.70 -1.41 8.17
C ASP A 72 -11.69 -2.57 8.15
N LEU A 73 -10.45 -2.29 7.80
CA LEU A 73 -9.37 -3.27 7.74
C LEU A 73 -8.38 -3.13 8.88
N SER A 74 -8.65 -2.28 9.88
CA SER A 74 -7.69 -1.92 10.92
C SER A 74 -7.25 -3.09 11.81
N GLY A 75 -8.03 -4.17 11.88
CA GLY A 75 -7.67 -5.42 12.56
C GLY A 75 -6.75 -6.35 11.78
N ILE A 76 -6.50 -6.07 10.49
CA ILE A 76 -5.75 -6.94 9.57
C ILE A 76 -4.54 -6.21 8.99
N VAL A 77 -4.74 -4.97 8.57
CA VAL A 77 -3.74 -4.16 7.87
C VAL A 77 -3.07 -3.23 8.90
N PRO A 78 -1.73 -3.12 8.93
CA PRO A 78 -1.03 -2.21 9.84
C PRO A 78 -1.16 -0.74 9.42
N GLU A 79 -0.93 0.16 10.38
CA GLU A 79 -0.93 1.60 10.11
C GLU A 79 0.15 1.97 9.08
N GLY A 80 -0.15 2.94 8.22
CA GLY A 80 0.80 3.42 7.21
C GLY A 80 0.73 2.69 5.86
N ALA A 81 0.04 1.54 5.78
CA ALA A 81 -0.20 0.86 4.51
C ALA A 81 -0.89 1.80 3.48
N LYS A 82 -0.48 1.68 2.22
CA LYS A 82 -0.95 2.52 1.08
C LYS A 82 -1.86 1.77 0.14
N ALA A 83 -1.70 0.46 0.04
CA ALA A 83 -2.53 -0.41 -0.77
C ALA A 83 -2.55 -1.82 -0.20
N ILE A 84 -3.60 -2.57 -0.54
CA ILE A 84 -3.74 -3.99 -0.22
C ILE A 84 -3.85 -4.81 -1.50
N LEU A 85 -3.36 -6.05 -1.43
CA LEU A 85 -3.69 -7.12 -2.36
C LEU A 85 -4.72 -8.00 -1.67
N PHE A 86 -5.83 -8.30 -2.33
CA PHE A 86 -6.83 -9.21 -1.81
C PHE A 86 -7.37 -10.16 -2.87
N TYR A 87 -7.74 -11.33 -2.41
CA TYR A 87 -8.54 -12.31 -3.11
C TYR A 87 -10.02 -11.96 -2.97
N LEU A 88 -10.76 -12.06 -4.06
CA LEU A 88 -12.20 -11.88 -4.09
C LEU A 88 -12.83 -13.05 -4.84
N HIS A 89 -13.80 -13.71 -4.21
CA HIS A 89 -14.61 -14.77 -4.81
C HIS A 89 -16.08 -14.39 -4.66
N ILE A 90 -16.77 -14.27 -5.79
CA ILE A 90 -18.17 -13.90 -5.83
C ILE A 90 -19.00 -14.89 -6.66
N ALA A 91 -20.25 -15.06 -6.29
CA ALA A 91 -21.28 -15.70 -7.10
C ALA A 91 -22.63 -15.03 -6.81
N GLY A 92 -23.29 -14.52 -7.84
CA GLY A 92 -24.60 -13.87 -7.75
C GLY A 92 -25.63 -14.56 -8.63
N ASP A 93 -26.91 -14.42 -8.29
CA ASP A 93 -28.05 -15.01 -9.01
C ASP A 93 -28.52 -14.16 -10.20
N VAL A 94 -28.08 -12.89 -10.27
CA VAL A 94 -28.42 -11.95 -11.34
C VAL A 94 -27.17 -11.52 -12.11
N VAL A 95 -27.22 -11.61 -13.44
CA VAL A 95 -26.18 -11.09 -14.34
C VAL A 95 -26.05 -9.57 -14.16
N ASP A 96 -24.83 -9.07 -14.28
CA ASP A 96 -24.46 -7.67 -14.01
C ASP A 96 -24.54 -7.26 -12.53
N SER A 97 -24.69 -8.20 -11.60
CA SER A 97 -24.38 -7.94 -10.18
C SER A 97 -22.89 -7.64 -10.02
N ARG A 98 -22.53 -6.67 -9.19
CA ARG A 98 -21.17 -6.12 -9.10
C ARG A 98 -20.71 -6.06 -7.65
N ALA A 99 -19.46 -6.47 -7.41
CA ALA A 99 -18.74 -6.16 -6.19
C ALA A 99 -17.62 -5.18 -6.55
N ILE A 100 -17.67 -3.97 -5.96
CA ILE A 100 -16.76 -2.87 -6.29
C ILE A 100 -16.06 -2.42 -5.01
N PHE A 101 -14.73 -2.28 -5.06
CA PHE A 101 -13.89 -1.86 -3.94
C PHE A 101 -12.96 -0.72 -4.37
N LYS A 102 -12.94 0.37 -3.60
CA LYS A 102 -12.10 1.54 -3.89
C LYS A 102 -11.61 2.23 -2.62
N THR A 103 -10.62 3.09 -2.78
CA THR A 103 -10.20 4.00 -1.70
C THR A 103 -11.34 4.96 -1.35
N LYS A 104 -11.55 5.19 -0.05
CA LYS A 104 -12.58 6.12 0.44
C LYS A 104 -12.43 7.52 -0.18
N GLY A 105 -13.57 8.08 -0.62
CA GLY A 105 -13.63 9.43 -1.20
C GLY A 105 -13.25 9.51 -2.68
N LYS A 106 -12.90 8.40 -3.34
CA LYS A 106 -12.71 8.39 -4.80
C LYS A 106 -14.05 8.44 -5.52
N LEU A 107 -14.20 9.41 -6.43
CA LEU A 107 -15.45 9.63 -7.17
C LEU A 107 -15.61 8.73 -8.39
N TRP A 108 -14.51 8.32 -9.03
CA TRP A 108 -14.54 7.55 -10.27
C TRP A 108 -14.31 6.06 -10.02
N ASP A 109 -15.23 5.23 -10.49
CA ASP A 109 -15.18 3.78 -10.28
C ASP A 109 -14.21 3.08 -11.24
N ARG A 110 -13.71 3.76 -12.28
CA ARG A 110 -12.75 3.17 -13.24
C ARG A 110 -11.38 2.84 -12.63
N THR A 111 -11.08 3.37 -11.45
CA THR A 111 -9.83 3.06 -10.71
C THR A 111 -10.10 2.15 -9.50
N SER A 112 -11.25 1.47 -9.50
CA SER A 112 -11.63 0.50 -8.46
C SER A 112 -11.26 -0.92 -8.85
N GLY A 113 -11.12 -1.80 -7.85
CA GLY A 113 -11.16 -3.24 -8.07
C GLY A 113 -12.62 -3.66 -8.23
N GLN A 114 -12.96 -4.29 -9.35
CA GLN A 114 -14.34 -4.66 -9.66
C GLN A 114 -14.44 -6.09 -10.17
N ALA A 115 -15.44 -6.80 -9.66
CA ALA A 115 -15.88 -8.09 -10.12
C ALA A 115 -17.35 -8.01 -10.56
N VAL A 116 -17.68 -8.60 -11.72
CA VAL A 116 -19.03 -8.53 -12.30
C VAL A 116 -19.49 -9.93 -12.68
N VAL A 117 -20.67 -10.31 -12.20
CA VAL A 117 -21.32 -11.56 -12.54
C VAL A 117 -21.70 -11.55 -14.02
N GLN A 118 -20.97 -12.30 -14.85
CA GLN A 118 -21.25 -12.42 -16.30
C GLN A 118 -22.29 -13.51 -16.60
N VAL A 119 -22.36 -14.53 -15.74
CA VAL A 119 -23.30 -15.65 -15.83
C VAL A 119 -23.83 -15.90 -14.42
N SER A 120 -25.15 -16.03 -14.27
CA SER A 120 -25.76 -16.27 -12.96
C SER A 120 -25.32 -17.61 -12.37
N ASN A 121 -25.20 -17.65 -11.04
CA ASN A 121 -24.83 -18.83 -10.26
C ASN A 121 -23.47 -19.46 -10.63
N MET A 122 -22.60 -18.71 -11.28
CA MET A 122 -21.24 -19.11 -11.59
C MET A 122 -20.24 -18.37 -10.70
N ASP A 123 -19.28 -19.11 -10.17
CA ASP A 123 -18.20 -18.54 -9.38
C ASP A 123 -17.27 -17.69 -10.26
N LEU A 124 -16.97 -16.49 -9.78
CA LEU A 124 -15.95 -15.60 -10.31
C LEU A 124 -14.92 -15.34 -9.22
N ILE A 125 -13.65 -15.56 -9.55
CA ILE A 125 -12.52 -15.42 -8.63
C ILE A 125 -11.50 -14.48 -9.25
N GLY A 126 -10.94 -13.58 -8.44
CA GLY A 126 -9.88 -12.68 -8.89
C GLY A 126 -9.05 -12.12 -7.74
N ASP A 127 -7.82 -11.73 -8.07
CA ASP A 127 -6.93 -10.97 -7.19
C ASP A 127 -6.94 -9.50 -7.61
N TYR A 128 -7.08 -8.60 -6.64
CA TYR A 128 -7.22 -7.18 -6.87
C TYR A 128 -6.29 -6.36 -5.97
N VAL A 129 -5.80 -5.25 -6.50
CA VAL A 129 -5.02 -4.26 -5.73
C VAL A 129 -5.81 -2.98 -5.63
N VAL A 130 -6.01 -2.50 -4.39
CA VAL A 130 -6.73 -1.25 -4.12
C VAL A 130 -5.96 -0.43 -3.09
N ALA A 131 -5.83 0.88 -3.34
CA ALA A 131 -5.24 1.79 -2.39
C ALA A 131 -6.12 1.94 -1.13
N VAL A 132 -5.50 1.97 0.05
CA VAL A 132 -6.19 2.07 1.34
C VAL A 132 -6.05 3.48 1.91
N GLY A 133 -7.09 3.96 2.58
CA GLY A 133 -7.03 5.24 3.30
C GLY A 133 -6.05 5.19 4.47
N ALA A 134 -5.62 6.36 4.95
CA ALA A 134 -4.79 6.45 6.16
C ALA A 134 -5.49 5.89 7.41
N ASP A 135 -6.83 5.87 7.40
CA ASP A 135 -7.70 5.26 8.40
C ASP A 135 -7.84 3.74 8.23
N ARG A 136 -7.14 3.13 7.27
CA ARG A 136 -7.22 1.71 6.91
C ARG A 136 -8.60 1.27 6.46
N LYS A 137 -9.37 2.20 5.89
CA LYS A 137 -10.69 1.92 5.34
C LYS A 137 -10.68 1.91 3.83
N LEU A 138 -11.51 1.04 3.29
CA LEU A 138 -11.94 1.03 1.90
C LEU A 138 -13.41 1.39 1.83
N GLN A 139 -13.85 1.81 0.65
CA GLN A 139 -15.26 1.85 0.31
C GLN A 139 -15.60 0.67 -0.57
N TYR A 140 -16.73 0.03 -0.28
CA TYR A 140 -17.27 -1.04 -1.08
C TYR A 140 -18.69 -0.73 -1.51
N LYS A 141 -19.10 -1.35 -2.61
CA LYS A 141 -20.48 -1.36 -3.09
C LYS A 141 -20.76 -2.73 -3.68
N ILE A 142 -21.70 -3.43 -3.06
CA ILE A 142 -22.19 -4.72 -3.54
C ILE A 142 -23.58 -4.48 -4.12
N ALA A 143 -23.69 -4.57 -5.44
CA ALA A 143 -24.96 -4.42 -6.17
C ALA A 143 -25.76 -5.72 -6.11
N ASN A 144 -27.10 -5.65 -6.20
CA ASN A 144 -28.03 -6.76 -5.93
C ASN A 144 -28.14 -7.11 -4.44
N ILE A 145 -29.33 -7.53 -4.03
CA ILE A 145 -29.67 -7.86 -2.63
C ILE A 145 -29.23 -9.27 -2.29
N THR A 146 -29.39 -10.21 -3.23
CA THR A 146 -29.08 -11.62 -3.03
C THR A 146 -27.74 -11.99 -3.65
N TRP A 147 -26.87 -12.61 -2.85
CA TRP A 147 -25.61 -13.17 -3.30
C TRP A 147 -25.46 -14.57 -2.74
N LEU A 148 -24.95 -15.50 -3.55
CA LEU A 148 -24.63 -16.85 -3.10
C LEU A 148 -23.34 -16.84 -2.27
N VAL A 149 -22.33 -16.16 -2.81
CA VAL A 149 -21.00 -16.09 -2.19
C VAL A 149 -20.41 -14.70 -2.41
N ILE A 150 -19.83 -14.15 -1.34
CA ILE A 150 -18.87 -13.05 -1.37
C ILE A 150 -17.80 -13.40 -0.33
N PHE A 151 -16.61 -13.77 -0.78
CA PHE A 151 -15.46 -13.99 0.09
C PHE A 151 -14.36 -13.00 -0.24
N PHE A 152 -13.85 -12.34 0.79
CA PHE A 152 -12.78 -11.37 0.70
C PHE A 152 -11.66 -11.77 1.64
N THR A 153 -10.44 -11.86 1.10
CA THR A 153 -9.25 -12.23 1.89
C THR A 153 -8.08 -11.34 1.52
N VAL A 154 -7.56 -10.57 2.47
CA VAL A 154 -6.32 -9.79 2.31
C VAL A 154 -5.14 -10.74 2.25
N LYS A 155 -4.35 -10.65 1.19
CA LYS A 155 -3.13 -11.44 0.95
C LYS A 155 -1.86 -10.70 1.35
N GLY A 156 -1.88 -9.36 1.36
CA GLY A 156 -0.73 -8.55 1.73
C GLY A 156 -0.96 -7.07 1.48
N TRP A 157 0.06 -6.24 1.70
CA TRP A 157 -0.03 -4.78 1.58
C TRP A 157 1.29 -4.12 1.20
N TRP A 158 1.23 -2.86 0.78
CA TRP A 158 2.38 -1.99 0.50
C TRP A 158 2.45 -0.83 1.49
N PHE A 159 3.66 -0.40 1.86
CA PHE A 159 3.94 0.81 2.65
C PHE A 159 4.39 2.01 1.80
#